data_AF-D3NQ97-F1
#
_entry.id   AF-D3NQ97-F1
#
_cell.length_a   1.000
_cell.length_b   1.000
_cell.length_c   1.000
_cell.angle_alpha   90.00
_cell.angle_beta   90.00
_cell.angle_gamma   90.00
#
_symmetry.space_group_name_H-M   'P 1'
#
loop_
_entity.id
_entity.type
_entity.pdbx_description
1 polymer ?
#
loop_
_entity_poly.entity_id
_entity_poly.type
_entity_poly.pdbx_seq_one_letter_code
_entity_poly.pdbx_strand_id
1 'polypeptide(L)'
;MEVTKHGLRISSRRTRLVKLRIPLIELILLTTYADGFGRTNIVFVEKSTTTRYQLHLLQATDDASSNILCNLVKNAFIEAEEASALIEVIEPPSPSIA
;
A
#
# COMPACT_ATOMS: atom_id res chain seq x y z
N MET A 1 1.78 -7.81 -8.94
CA MET A 1 1.77 -6.69 -8.00
C MET A 1 2.53 -7.15 -6.77
N GLU A 2 3.35 -6.27 -6.21
CA GLU A 2 4.19 -6.56 -5.05
C GLU A 2 3.93 -5.50 -4.00
N VAL A 3 3.87 -5.92 -2.75
CA VAL A 3 3.76 -5.06 -1.57
C VAL A 3 5.15 -4.97 -0.96
N THR A 4 5.57 -3.76 -0.62
CA THR A 4 6.83 -3.48 0.06
C THR A 4 6.57 -2.50 1.19
N LYS A 5 7.53 -2.33 2.10
CA LYS A 5 7.48 -1.27 3.13
C LYS A 5 7.32 0.15 2.56
N HIS A 6 7.65 0.35 1.28
CA HIS A 6 7.50 1.63 0.60
C HIS A 6 6.13 1.83 -0.06
N GLY A 7 5.30 0.78 -0.12
CA GLY A 7 4.00 0.79 -0.78
C GLY A 7 3.88 -0.28 -1.87
N LEU A 8 3.04 -0.01 -2.88
CA LEU A 8 2.70 -0.95 -3.94
C LEU A 8 3.56 -0.74 -5.18
N ARG A 9 4.01 -1.85 -5.79
CA ARG A 9 4.68 -1.87 -7.08
C ARG A 9 3.94 -2.78 -8.05
N ILE A 10 3.54 -2.24 -9.19
CA ILE A 10 2.91 -3.00 -10.27
C ILE A 10 3.85 -3.00 -11.47
N SER A 11 4.23 -4.18 -11.92
CA SER A 11 5.12 -4.38 -13.06
C SER A 11 4.46 -5.26 -14.12
N SER A 12 4.77 -4.99 -15.38
CA SER A 12 4.41 -5.86 -16.49
C SER A 12 5.13 -7.21 -16.34
N ARG A 13 4.38 -8.31 -16.36
CA ARG A 13 4.98 -9.66 -16.32
C ARG A 13 5.87 -9.93 -17.53
N ARG A 14 5.46 -9.48 -18.73
CA ARG A 14 6.19 -9.72 -19.99
C ARG A 14 7.50 -8.94 -20.08
N THR A 15 7.46 -7.65 -19.75
CA THR A 15 8.59 -6.74 -19.99
C THR A 15 9.41 -6.44 -18.73
N ARG A 16 8.94 -6.87 -17.55
CA ARG A 16 9.46 -6.50 -16.23
C ARG A 16 9.45 -4.99 -15.92
N LEU A 17 8.95 -4.16 -16.84
CA LEU A 17 8.83 -2.73 -16.65
C LEU A 17 7.80 -2.40 -15.57
N VAL A 18 8.18 -1.51 -14.66
CA VAL A 18 7.28 -0.96 -13.65
C VAL A 18 6.27 -0.05 -14.34
N LYS A 19 4.99 -0.33 -14.10
CA LYS A 19 3.85 0.41 -14.67
C LYS A 19 3.28 1.41 -13.69
N LEU A 20 3.27 1.07 -12.40
CA LEU A 20 2.75 1.93 -11.35
C LEU A 20 3.53 1.69 -10.05
N ARG A 21 3.79 2.77 -9.33
CA ARG A 21 4.29 2.76 -7.95
C ARG A 21 3.38 3.66 -7.14
N ILE A 22 2.90 3.13 -6.02
CA ILE A 22 2.02 3.86 -5.11
C ILE A 22 2.73 3.88 -3.76
N PRO A 23 3.25 5.03 -3.33
CA PRO A 23 3.78 5.20 -1.99
C PRO A 23 2.76 4.78 -0.94
N LEU A 24 3.21 4.11 0.13
CA LEU A 24 2.31 3.65 1.19
C LEU A 24 1.50 4.82 1.80
N ILE A 25 2.11 6.00 1.93
CA ILE A 25 1.47 7.22 2.43
C ILE A 25 0.36 7.78 1.51
N GLU A 26 0.40 7.45 0.22
CA GLU A 26 -0.61 7.85 -0.76
C GLU A 26 -1.72 6.81 -0.87
N LEU A 27 -1.49 5.57 -0.43
CA LEU A 27 -2.49 4.50 -0.42
C LEU A 27 -3.50 4.73 0.70
N ILE A 28 -4.77 4.89 0.35
CA ILE A 28 -5.84 5.18 1.32
C ILE A 28 -6.62 3.92 1.68
N LEU A 29 -6.89 3.10 0.67
CA LEU A 29 -7.69 1.90 0.80
C LEU A 29 -7.16 0.86 -0.18
N LEU A 30 -7.07 -0.38 0.27
CA LEU A 30 -6.99 -1.54 -0.60
C LEU A 30 -7.94 -2.61 -0.02
N THR A 31 -8.86 -3.08 -0.84
CA THR A 31 -9.83 -4.11 -0.44
C THR A 31 -10.12 -5.05 -1.61
N THR A 32 -10.76 -6.17 -1.30
CA THR A 32 -11.17 -7.18 -2.26
C THR A 32 -12.68 -7.39 -2.20
N TYR A 33 -13.27 -7.77 -3.32
CA TYR A 33 -14.67 -8.16 -3.39
C TYR A 33 -14.90 -9.21 -4.48
N ALA A 34 -15.85 -10.11 -4.26
CA ALA A 34 -16.34 -11.02 -5.29
C ALA A 34 -17.32 -10.29 -6.22
N ASP A 35 -17.18 -10.44 -7.54
CA ASP A 35 -18.06 -9.77 -8.52
C ASP A 35 -19.39 -10.50 -8.79
N GLY A 36 -19.62 -11.65 -8.17
CA GLY A 36 -20.80 -12.48 -8.42
C GLY A 36 -20.69 -13.37 -9.67
N PHE A 37 -19.59 -13.29 -10.42
CA PHE A 37 -19.29 -14.14 -11.59
C PHE A 37 -18.18 -15.16 -11.29
N GLY A 38 -17.95 -15.44 -10.01
CA GLY A 38 -16.91 -16.36 -9.55
C GLY A 38 -15.49 -15.81 -9.67
N ARG A 39 -15.33 -14.48 -9.72
CA ARG A 39 -14.01 -13.84 -9.71
C ARG A 39 -13.89 -12.86 -8.55
N THR A 40 -12.68 -12.76 -8.03
CA THR A 40 -12.32 -11.76 -7.02
C THR A 40 -11.60 -10.60 -7.66
N ASN A 41 -12.04 -9.39 -7.31
CA ASN A 41 -11.44 -8.15 -7.76
C ASN A 41 -10.76 -7.47 -6.57
N ILE A 42 -9.65 -6.81 -6.87
CA ILE A 42 -8.86 -6.00 -5.96
C ILE A 42 -9.08 -4.55 -6.37
N VAL A 43 -9.56 -3.73 -5.44
CA VAL A 43 -9.71 -2.29 -5.65
C VAL A 43 -8.80 -1.55 -4.68
N PHE A 44 -8.12 -0.54 -5.18
CA PHE A 44 -7.33 0.34 -4.33
C PHE A 44 -7.45 1.80 -4.75
N VAL A 45 -7.35 2.67 -3.75
CA VAL A 45 -7.51 4.11 -3.90
C VAL A 45 -6.23 4.79 -3.45
N GLU A 46 -5.68 5.63 -4.31
CA GLU A 46 -4.52 6.46 -3.98
C GLU A 46 -4.91 7.95 -3.98
N LYS A 47 -4.27 8.73 -3.12
CA LYS A 47 -4.34 10.18 -3.13
C LYS A 47 -3.24 10.69 -4.05
N SER A 48 -3.60 11.05 -5.28
CA SER A 48 -2.62 11.69 -6.18
C SER A 48 -2.19 13.04 -5.61
N THR A 49 -0.91 13.36 -5.79
CA THR A 49 -0.29 14.64 -5.41
C THR A 49 -0.89 15.85 -6.15
N THR A 50 -1.58 15.62 -7.26
CA THR A 50 -1.98 16.71 -8.18
C THR A 50 -3.49 16.96 -8.21
N THR A 51 -4.35 15.95 -8.29
CA THR A 51 -5.74 16.20 -8.74
C THR A 51 -6.83 15.25 -8.25
N ARG A 52 -6.79 14.77 -6.98
CA ARG A 52 -7.83 13.94 -6.26
C ARG A 52 -7.48 12.45 -6.12
N TYR A 53 -8.38 11.74 -5.44
CA TYR A 53 -8.42 10.29 -5.27
C TYR A 53 -8.50 9.60 -6.63
N GLN A 54 -7.62 8.63 -6.87
CA GLN A 54 -7.63 7.77 -8.04
C GLN A 54 -7.95 6.34 -7.63
N LEU A 55 -8.93 5.73 -8.30
CA LEU A 55 -9.34 4.35 -8.05
C LEU A 55 -8.79 3.45 -9.15
N HIS A 56 -8.23 2.32 -8.71
CA HIS A 56 -7.67 1.30 -9.58
C HIS A 56 -8.37 -0.02 -9.31
N LEU A 57 -8.68 -0.75 -10.38
CA LEU A 57 -9.34 -2.05 -10.33
C LEU A 57 -8.47 -3.09 -11.03
N LEU A 58 -8.17 -4.18 -10.33
CA LEU A 58 -7.48 -5.35 -10.86
C LEU A 58 -8.30 -6.59 -10.56
N GLN A 59 -8.23 -7.57 -11.46
CA GLN A 59 -8.79 -8.89 -11.18
C GLN A 59 -7.72 -9.81 -10.62
N ALA A 60 -8.03 -10.51 -9.53
CA ALA A 60 -7.16 -11.52 -8.96
C ALA A 60 -7.16 -12.78 -9.83
N THR A 61 -6.04 -13.52 -9.81
CA THR A 61 -5.97 -14.85 -10.44
C THR A 61 -6.71 -15.91 -9.64
N ASP A 62 -6.76 -15.73 -8.33
CA ASP A 62 -7.34 -16.64 -7.35
C ASP A 62 -7.58 -15.89 -6.03
N ASP A 63 -8.52 -16.38 -5.23
CA ASP A 63 -8.96 -15.72 -4.00
C ASP A 63 -7.87 -15.72 -2.93
N ALA A 64 -7.09 -16.81 -2.84
CA ALA A 64 -6.02 -16.95 -1.85
C ALA A 64 -4.95 -15.87 -2.01
N SER A 65 -4.50 -15.61 -3.24
CA SER A 65 -3.54 -14.56 -3.56
C SER A 65 -4.06 -13.17 -3.19
N SER A 66 -5.37 -12.92 -3.35
CA SER A 66 -5.99 -11.63 -3.01
C SER A 66 -6.02 -11.40 -1.49
N ASN A 67 -6.28 -12.45 -0.70
CA ASN A 67 -6.27 -12.39 0.77
C ASN A 67 -4.86 -12.19 1.31
N ILE A 68 -3.88 -12.89 0.75
CA ILE A 68 -2.45 -12.71 1.11
C ILE A 68 -2.04 -11.27 0.85
N LEU A 69 -2.42 -10.70 -0.29
CA LEU A 69 -2.12 -9.31 -0.62
C LEU A 69 -2.71 -8.34 0.41
N CYS A 70 -3.98 -8.48 0.78
CA CYS A 70 -4.60 -7.62 1.80
C CYS A 70 -3.85 -7.68 3.13
N ASN A 71 -3.45 -8.89 3.56
CA ASN A 71 -2.67 -9.06 4.79
C ASN A 71 -1.29 -8.41 4.72
N LEU A 72 -0.60 -8.53 3.58
CA LEU A 72 0.70 -7.87 3.37
C LEU A 72 0.58 -6.35 3.45
N VAL A 73 -0.48 -5.77 2.87
CA VAL A 73 -0.73 -4.33 2.94
C VAL A 73 -1.05 -3.90 4.36
N LYS A 74 -1.89 -4.65 5.06
CA LYS A 74 -2.21 -4.41 6.48
C LYS A 74 -0.93 -4.39 7.33
N ASN A 75 -0.07 -5.39 7.17
CA ASN A 75 1.19 -5.47 7.92
C ASN A 75 2.12 -4.30 7.59
N ALA A 76 2.20 -3.89 6.32
CA ALA A 76 3.01 -2.72 5.94
C ALA A 76 2.53 -1.43 6.62
N PHE A 77 1.21 -1.24 6.80
CA PHE A 77 0.69 -0.10 7.57
C PHE A 77 1.01 -0.19 9.06
N ILE A 78 0.87 -1.37 9.67
CA ILE A 78 1.24 -1.59 11.09
C ILE A 78 2.71 -1.27 11.31
N GLU A 79 3.60 -1.80 10.47
CA GLU A 79 5.04 -1.54 10.57
C GLU A 79 5.37 -0.04 10.41
N ALA A 80 4.66 0.66 9.52
CA ALA A 80 4.84 2.10 9.32
C ALA A 80 4.35 2.92 10.51
N GLU A 81 3.24 2.52 11.14
CA GLU A 81 2.69 3.15 12.35
C GLU A 81 3.63 2.95 13.55
N GLU A 82 4.12 1.72 13.77
CA GLU A 82 5.10 1.40 14.81
C GLU A 82 6.40 2.22 14.63
N ALA A 83 6.88 2.34 13.38
CA ALA A 83 8.05 3.16 13.08
C ALA A 83 7.81 4.66 13.34
N SER A 84 6.60 5.17 13.05
CA SER A 84 6.24 6.56 13.32
C SER A 84 6.23 6.86 14.83
N ALA A 85 5.66 5.95 15.63
CA ALA A 85 5.60 6.10 17.08
C ALA A 85 7.01 6.16 17.73
N LEU A 86 7.98 5.43 17.19
CA LEU A 86 9.38 5.48 17.68
C LEU A 86 10.06 6.84 17.44
N ILE A 87 9.69 7.55 16.37
CA ILE A 87 10.28 8.86 16.05
C ILE A 87 9.77 9.93 17.01
N GLU A 88 8.49 9.88 17.41
CA GLU A 88 7.89 10.85 18.33
C GLU A 88 8.49 10.82 19.75
N VAL A 89 9.12 9.70 20.14
CA VAL A 89 9.73 9.53 21.47
C VAL A 89 11.15 10.11 21.55
N ILE A 90 11.78 10.42 20.42
CA ILE A 90 13.12 11.02 20.39
C ILE A 90 12.98 12.53 20.63
N GLU A 91 12.85 12.95 21.90
CA GLU A 91 13.04 14.35 22.26
C GLU A 91 14.47 14.79 21.88
N PRO A 92 14.65 15.91 21.17
CA PRO A 92 15.99 16.45 20.95
C PRO A 92 16.63 16.75 22.31
N PRO A 93 17.93 16.47 22.50
CA PRO A 93 18.61 16.79 23.75
C PRO A 93 18.41 18.28 24.04
N SER A 94 17.90 18.57 25.24
CA SER A 94 17.70 19.94 25.69
C SER A 94 19.01 20.72 25.53
N PRO A 95 19.01 21.92 24.92
CA PRO A 95 20.24 22.68 24.77
C PRO A 95 20.79 23.01 26.17
N SER A 96 21.96 22.44 26.48
CA SER A 96 22.72 22.78 27.69
C SER A 96 23.19 24.21 27.53
N ILE A 97 22.55 25.14 28.26
CA ILE A 97 23.03 26.51 28.38
C ILE A 97 24.24 26.46 29.31
N ALA A 98 25.42 26.74 28.73
CA ALA A 98 26.67 26.96 29.43
C ALA A 98 26.77 28.38 29.99
#